data_AF-A0AAV2S931-F1
#
_entry.id   AF-A0AAV2S931-F1
#
_cell.length_a   1.000
_cell.length_b   1.000
_cell.length_c   1.000
_cell.angle_alpha   90.00
_cell.angle_beta   90.00
_cell.angle_gamma   90.00
#
_symmetry.space_group_name_H-M   'P 1'
#
loop_
_entity.id
_entity.type
_entity.pdbx_description
1 polymer ?
#
loop_
_entity_poly.entity_id
_entity_poly.type
_entity_poly.pdbx_seq_one_letter_code
_entity_poly.pdbx_strand_id
1 'polypeptide(L)'
;MTAEGDNSVLMQKVAKERLAVFSKLPVNRDLAPDAASTEYLHDLMNRRENTLFMGLGKEMAKAGRAGMFEAWMLHESDRVQAAAKAYGERVISDQTLNVMADAEESLKPILHQLHHLYLLDIVEKNALTFITNDLITPQFAKEVLEMSREVCRSLGPHALALCDAFAISDSMLSAPIALDWVDYNVTDNQGELD
;
A
#
# COMPACT_ATOMS: atom_id res chain seq x y z
N MET A 1 -4.17 -10.06 -14.73
CA MET A 1 -2.97 -10.26 -15.57
C MET A 1 -2.42 -11.65 -15.28
N THR A 2 -1.79 -12.35 -16.24
CA THR A 2 -0.51 -13.05 -15.95
C THR A 2 0.18 -13.74 -17.11
N ALA A 3 1.50 -13.51 -17.13
CA ALA A 3 2.53 -14.41 -17.65
C ALA A 3 3.15 -15.30 -16.54
N GLU A 4 2.97 -15.00 -15.24
CA GLU A 4 3.64 -15.70 -14.11
C GLU A 4 2.69 -16.26 -13.02
N GLY A 5 1.42 -16.48 -13.35
CA GLY A 5 0.39 -17.05 -12.46
C GLY A 5 -0.49 -16.01 -11.76
N ASP A 6 -1.80 -16.19 -11.84
CA ASP A 6 -2.81 -15.22 -11.39
C ASP A 6 -2.52 -14.64 -9.98
N ASN A 7 -2.46 -13.31 -9.88
CA ASN A 7 -2.24 -12.58 -8.63
C ASN A 7 -3.17 -13.09 -7.51
N SER A 8 -4.42 -13.38 -7.83
CA SER A 8 -5.40 -13.87 -6.85
C SER A 8 -4.99 -15.24 -6.27
N VAL A 9 -4.35 -16.09 -7.07
CA VAL A 9 -3.80 -17.38 -6.65
C VAL A 9 -2.54 -17.20 -5.82
N LEU A 10 -1.65 -16.28 -6.22
CA LEU A 10 -0.45 -15.95 -5.45
C LEU A 10 -0.79 -15.42 -4.05
N MET A 11 -1.79 -14.54 -3.95
CA MET A 11 -2.27 -14.01 -2.67
C MET A 11 -2.78 -15.12 -1.73
N GLN A 12 -3.44 -16.15 -2.25
CA GLN A 12 -3.83 -17.31 -1.44
C GLN A 12 -2.60 -18.02 -0.85
N LYS A 13 -1.54 -18.20 -1.64
CA LYS A 13 -0.30 -18.81 -1.16
C LYS A 13 0.35 -17.94 -0.08
N VAL A 14 0.45 -16.63 -0.30
CA VAL A 14 1.00 -15.68 0.69
C VAL A 14 0.21 -15.73 2.00
N ALA A 15 -1.12 -15.64 1.93
CA ALA A 15 -1.97 -15.70 3.12
C ALA A 15 -1.80 -17.02 3.88
N LYS A 16 -1.72 -18.16 3.16
CA LYS A 16 -1.57 -19.48 3.78
C LYS A 16 -0.25 -19.60 4.53
N GLU A 17 0.86 -19.29 3.86
CA GLU A 17 2.20 -19.37 4.47
C GLU A 17 2.33 -18.39 5.63
N ARG A 18 1.82 -17.15 5.46
CA ARG A 18 1.84 -16.14 6.52
C ARG A 18 1.01 -16.58 7.72
N LEU A 19 -0.20 -17.12 7.51
CA LEU A 19 -1.06 -17.60 8.59
C LEU A 19 -0.42 -18.75 9.38
N ALA A 20 0.29 -19.66 8.71
CA ALA A 20 0.93 -20.81 9.34
C ALA A 20 2.01 -20.42 10.35
N VAL A 21 2.69 -19.30 10.13
CA VAL A 21 3.75 -18.77 11.02
C VAL A 21 3.33 -17.48 11.72
N PHE A 22 2.04 -17.14 11.68
CA PHE A 22 1.58 -15.83 12.12
C PHE A 22 1.75 -15.68 13.63
N SER A 23 2.43 -14.61 14.02
CA SER A 23 2.48 -14.10 15.38
C SER A 23 1.93 -12.68 15.39
N LYS A 24 1.21 -12.33 16.45
CA LYS A 24 0.67 -10.98 16.62
C LYS A 24 1.79 -9.95 16.56
N LEU A 25 1.64 -8.99 15.65
CA LEU A 25 2.55 -7.86 15.49
C LEU A 25 2.44 -6.89 16.68
N PRO A 26 3.52 -6.17 17.02
CA PRO A 26 3.48 -5.15 18.06
C PRO A 26 2.45 -4.07 17.73
N VAL A 27 1.81 -3.55 18.77
CA VAL A 27 0.83 -2.45 18.67
C VAL A 27 1.15 -1.45 19.76
N ASN A 28 1.46 -0.21 19.37
CA ASN A 28 1.71 0.88 20.31
C ASN A 28 0.39 1.62 20.62
N ARG A 29 -0.19 1.32 21.79
CA ARG A 29 -1.47 1.91 22.23
C ARG A 29 -1.34 3.32 22.78
N ASP A 30 -0.12 3.77 23.04
CA ASP A 30 0.14 5.11 23.58
C ASP A 30 0.18 6.17 22.48
N LEU A 31 0.26 5.75 21.20
CA LEU A 31 0.13 6.65 20.06
C LEU A 31 -1.31 7.15 19.92
N ALA A 32 -1.48 8.45 20.10
CA ALA A 32 -2.74 9.13 19.81
C ALA A 32 -3.02 9.11 18.30
N PRO A 33 -4.30 9.01 17.88
CA PRO A 33 -4.66 9.14 16.47
C PRO A 33 -4.20 10.48 15.90
N ASP A 34 -3.33 10.42 14.90
CA ASP A 34 -2.82 11.58 14.19
C ASP A 34 -2.52 11.22 12.73
N ALA A 35 -3.21 11.87 11.80
CA ALA A 35 -3.00 11.66 10.37
C ALA A 35 -1.65 12.21 9.89
N ALA A 36 -1.01 13.13 10.63
CA ALA A 36 0.33 13.62 10.33
C ALA A 36 1.45 12.70 10.83
N SER A 37 1.15 11.77 11.74
CA SER A 37 2.15 10.88 12.33
C SER A 37 2.33 9.60 11.51
N THR A 38 3.46 9.50 10.81
CA THR A 38 3.85 8.27 10.10
C THR A 38 4.02 7.08 11.06
N GLU A 39 4.38 7.32 12.32
CA GLU A 39 4.49 6.27 13.34
C GLU A 39 3.11 5.68 13.67
N TYR A 40 2.11 6.53 13.93
CA TYR A 40 0.74 6.07 14.17
C TYR A 40 0.15 5.39 12.94
N LEU A 41 0.35 5.95 11.74
CA LEU A 41 -0.13 5.37 10.50
C LEU A 41 0.55 4.01 10.18
N HIS A 42 1.83 3.85 10.50
CA HIS A 42 2.52 2.56 10.41
C HIS A 42 1.97 1.56 11.44
N ASP A 43 1.74 1.99 12.68
CA ASP A 43 1.10 1.14 13.71
C ASP A 43 -0.31 0.68 13.28
N LEU A 44 -1.07 1.51 12.55
CA LEU A 44 -2.34 1.09 11.93
C LEU A 44 -2.16 -0.07 10.94
N MET A 45 -1.03 -0.16 10.22
CA MET A 45 -0.75 -1.30 9.34
C MET A 45 -0.59 -2.59 10.15
N ASN A 46 0.14 -2.53 11.27
CA ASN A 46 0.27 -3.64 12.22
C ASN A 46 -1.09 -4.07 12.76
N ARG A 47 -1.93 -3.11 13.15
CA ARG A 47 -3.29 -3.37 13.66
C ARG A 47 -4.17 -4.03 12.60
N ARG A 48 -4.17 -3.53 11.36
CA ARG A 48 -4.97 -4.10 10.26
C ARG A 48 -4.52 -5.51 9.91
N GLU A 49 -3.22 -5.76 9.79
CA GLU A 49 -2.71 -7.12 9.55
C GLU A 49 -3.10 -8.06 10.70
N ASN A 50 -2.94 -7.63 11.96
CA ASN A 50 -3.39 -8.38 13.14
C ASN A 50 -4.87 -8.75 13.06
N THR A 51 -5.74 -7.78 12.81
CA THR A 51 -7.19 -8.01 12.72
C THR A 51 -7.53 -9.03 11.65
N LEU A 52 -6.94 -8.91 10.45
CA LEU A 52 -7.25 -9.78 9.32
C LEU A 52 -6.76 -11.23 9.55
N PHE A 53 -5.51 -11.42 9.99
CA PHE A 53 -4.98 -12.77 10.23
C PHE A 53 -5.56 -13.43 11.47
N MET A 54 -5.82 -12.68 12.56
CA MET A 54 -6.50 -13.25 13.73
C MET A 54 -7.94 -13.65 13.38
N GLY A 55 -8.66 -12.83 12.60
CA GLY A 55 -9.99 -13.17 12.11
C GLY A 55 -9.96 -14.41 11.21
N LEU A 56 -9.04 -14.46 10.24
CA LEU A 56 -8.89 -15.61 9.35
C LEU A 56 -8.57 -16.89 10.13
N GLY A 57 -7.61 -16.83 11.06
CA GLY A 57 -7.24 -17.96 11.92
C GLY A 57 -8.42 -18.46 12.76
N LYS A 58 -9.24 -17.55 13.30
CA LYS A 58 -10.46 -17.90 14.05
C LYS A 58 -11.46 -18.67 13.18
N GLU A 59 -11.74 -18.20 11.97
CA GLU A 59 -12.69 -18.87 11.08
C GLU A 59 -12.14 -20.21 10.56
N MET A 60 -10.83 -20.32 10.31
CA MET A 60 -10.20 -21.59 9.96
C MET A 60 -10.26 -22.61 11.12
N ALA A 61 -10.04 -22.16 12.35
CA ALA A 61 -10.17 -23.01 13.54
C ALA A 61 -11.62 -23.50 13.74
N LYS A 62 -12.60 -22.61 13.53
CA LYS A 62 -14.03 -22.94 13.61
C LYS A 62 -14.48 -23.92 12.54
N ALA A 63 -13.99 -23.78 11.30
CA ALA A 63 -14.31 -24.68 10.20
C ALA A 63 -13.74 -26.10 10.41
N GLY A 64 -12.61 -26.21 11.11
CA GLY A 64 -11.90 -27.47 11.32
C GLY A 64 -11.42 -28.10 10.01
N ARG A 65 -10.80 -29.29 10.09
CA ARG A 65 -10.17 -29.92 8.93
C ARG A 65 -11.14 -30.22 7.79
N ALA A 66 -12.37 -30.58 8.10
CA ALA A 66 -13.38 -30.95 7.10
C ALA A 66 -13.95 -29.72 6.35
N GLY A 67 -14.12 -28.59 7.02
CA GLY A 67 -14.67 -27.36 6.43
C GLY A 67 -13.63 -26.36 5.93
N MET A 68 -12.35 -26.56 6.22
CA MET A 68 -11.29 -25.58 5.95
C MET A 68 -11.22 -25.13 4.49
N PHE A 69 -11.36 -26.07 3.54
CA PHE A 69 -11.31 -25.73 2.11
C PHE A 69 -12.47 -24.82 1.70
N GLU A 70 -13.69 -25.16 2.10
CA GLU A 70 -14.88 -24.35 1.80
C GLU A 70 -14.80 -22.98 2.49
N ALA A 71 -14.44 -22.95 3.77
CA ALA A 71 -14.25 -21.71 4.51
C ALA A 71 -13.22 -20.80 3.82
N TRP A 72 -12.06 -21.35 3.42
CA TRP A 72 -10.99 -20.59 2.77
C TRP A 72 -11.37 -20.10 1.37
N MET A 73 -11.93 -20.99 0.54
CA MET A 73 -12.17 -20.71 -0.87
C MET A 73 -13.45 -19.92 -1.14
N LEU A 74 -14.46 -20.05 -0.28
CA LEU A 74 -15.79 -19.48 -0.49
C LEU A 74 -16.10 -18.37 0.51
N HIS A 75 -16.06 -18.65 1.81
CA HIS A 75 -16.57 -17.72 2.83
C HIS A 75 -15.58 -16.63 3.21
N GLU A 76 -14.28 -16.95 3.19
CA GLU A 76 -13.20 -16.07 3.64
C GLU A 76 -12.30 -15.62 2.49
N SER A 77 -12.68 -15.85 1.23
CA SER A 77 -11.86 -15.53 0.05
C SER A 77 -11.43 -14.06 0.04
N ASP A 78 -12.35 -13.13 0.31
CA ASP A 78 -12.03 -11.69 0.38
C ASP A 78 -11.07 -11.38 1.53
N ARG A 79 -11.24 -12.03 2.70
CA ARG A 79 -10.34 -11.85 3.84
C ARG A 79 -8.96 -12.42 3.55
N VAL A 80 -8.87 -13.56 2.84
CA VAL A 80 -7.61 -14.16 2.39
C VAL A 80 -6.85 -13.17 1.50
N GLN A 81 -7.51 -12.59 0.50
CA GLN A 81 -6.91 -11.58 -0.38
C GLN A 81 -6.50 -10.33 0.41
N ALA A 82 -7.37 -9.81 1.28
CA ALA A 82 -7.11 -8.63 2.08
C ALA A 82 -5.95 -8.84 3.07
N ALA A 83 -5.87 -10.01 3.71
CA ALA A 83 -4.81 -10.36 4.66
C ALA A 83 -3.44 -10.43 3.97
N ALA A 84 -3.36 -11.08 2.81
CA ALA A 84 -2.13 -11.13 2.02
C ALA A 84 -1.69 -9.73 1.58
N LYS A 85 -2.63 -8.89 1.10
CA LYS A 85 -2.35 -7.52 0.70
C LYS A 85 -1.87 -6.66 1.88
N ALA A 86 -2.54 -6.76 3.03
CA ALA A 86 -2.15 -6.04 4.24
C ALA A 86 -0.73 -6.39 4.70
N TYR A 87 -0.35 -7.67 4.62
CA TYR A 87 1.02 -8.10 4.89
C TYR A 87 2.03 -7.46 3.93
N GLY A 88 1.78 -7.51 2.62
CA GLY A 88 2.66 -6.88 1.64
C GLY A 88 2.79 -5.36 1.85
N GLU A 89 1.67 -4.69 2.12
CA GLU A 89 1.64 -3.25 2.37
C GLU A 89 2.48 -2.84 3.59
N ARG A 90 2.37 -3.62 4.68
CA ARG A 90 3.17 -3.42 5.90
C ARG A 90 4.65 -3.70 5.64
N VAL A 91 5.00 -4.77 4.92
CA VAL A 91 6.40 -5.09 4.58
C VAL A 91 7.05 -3.98 3.76
N ILE A 92 6.33 -3.39 2.81
CA ILE A 92 6.82 -2.22 2.06
C ILE A 92 7.08 -1.05 3.03
N SER A 93 6.20 -0.82 4.00
CA SER A 93 6.36 0.21 5.02
C SER A 93 7.60 -0.03 5.90
N ASP A 94 7.76 -1.27 6.41
CA ASP A 94 8.95 -1.68 7.18
C ASP A 94 10.24 -1.42 6.38
N GLN A 95 10.26 -1.85 5.12
CA GLN A 95 11.45 -1.75 4.29
C GLN A 95 11.76 -0.29 3.92
N THR A 96 10.73 0.53 3.72
CA THR A 96 10.90 1.97 3.49
C THR A 96 11.55 2.62 4.72
N LEU A 97 11.08 2.30 5.93
CA LEU A 97 11.67 2.81 7.17
C LEU A 97 13.14 2.37 7.33
N ASN A 98 13.47 1.13 6.99
CA ASN A 98 14.86 0.65 7.03
C ASN A 98 15.76 1.43 6.07
N VAL A 99 15.32 1.60 4.82
CA VAL A 99 16.08 2.36 3.82
C VAL A 99 16.22 3.83 4.23
N MET A 100 15.17 4.44 4.78
CA MET A 100 15.20 5.82 5.25
C MET A 100 16.16 6.03 6.44
N ALA A 101 16.34 5.01 7.29
CA ALA A 101 17.28 5.11 8.42
C ALA A 101 18.72 5.30 7.93
N ASP A 102 19.09 4.61 6.85
CA ASP A 102 20.43 4.60 6.25
C ASP A 102 20.61 5.64 5.13
N ALA A 103 19.55 6.35 4.74
CA ALA A 103 19.60 7.36 3.69
C ALA A 103 20.38 8.62 4.10
N GLU A 104 20.90 9.34 3.10
CA GLU A 104 21.51 10.66 3.32
C GLU A 104 20.51 11.63 3.97
N GLU A 105 20.97 12.44 4.93
CA GLU A 105 20.13 13.39 5.68
C GLU A 105 19.39 14.37 4.76
N SER A 106 19.97 14.73 3.62
CA SER A 106 19.36 15.57 2.59
C SER A 106 18.14 14.93 1.92
N LEU A 107 18.07 13.60 1.87
CA LEU A 107 17.00 12.83 1.22
C LEU A 107 15.88 12.45 2.18
N LYS A 108 16.15 12.38 3.49
CA LYS A 108 15.15 11.97 4.48
C LYS A 108 13.84 12.78 4.44
N PRO A 109 13.84 14.11 4.24
CA PRO A 109 12.59 14.88 4.18
C PRO A 109 11.67 14.45 3.05
N ILE A 110 12.21 14.27 1.83
CA ILE A 110 11.39 13.89 0.67
C ILE A 110 10.94 12.42 0.77
N LEU A 111 11.81 11.53 1.26
CA LEU A 111 11.45 10.13 1.49
C LEU A 111 10.36 9.98 2.57
N HIS A 112 10.40 10.81 3.61
CA HIS A 112 9.35 10.86 4.63
C HIS A 112 8.00 11.27 4.05
N GLN A 113 7.95 12.28 3.19
CA GLN A 113 6.70 12.68 2.51
C GLN A 113 6.15 11.56 1.60
N LEU A 114 7.02 10.87 0.87
CA LEU A 114 6.60 9.72 0.03
C LEU A 114 6.06 8.57 0.86
N HIS A 115 6.73 8.23 1.96
CA HIS A 115 6.27 7.20 2.91
C HIS A 115 4.95 7.58 3.57
N HIS A 116 4.80 8.85 3.94
CA HIS A 116 3.57 9.39 4.52
C HIS A 116 2.42 9.30 3.54
N LEU A 117 2.60 9.72 2.29
CA LEU A 117 1.58 9.60 1.24
C LEU A 117 1.20 8.13 0.99
N TYR A 118 2.18 7.23 0.96
CA TYR A 118 1.94 5.80 0.81
C TYR A 118 1.05 5.23 1.93
N LEU A 119 1.34 5.59 3.18
CA LEU A 119 0.53 5.16 4.33
C LEU A 119 -0.88 5.73 4.30
N LEU A 120 -1.03 7.01 3.96
CA LEU A 120 -2.34 7.66 3.82
C LEU A 120 -3.17 6.99 2.72
N ASP A 121 -2.59 6.74 1.54
CA ASP A 121 -3.25 6.05 0.41
C ASP A 121 -3.81 4.68 0.80
N ILE A 122 -3.07 3.91 1.61
CA ILE A 122 -3.57 2.62 2.13
C ILE A 122 -4.78 2.84 3.04
N VAL A 123 -4.72 3.80 3.96
CA VAL A 123 -5.84 4.06 4.87
C VAL A 123 -7.07 4.54 4.08
N GLU A 124 -6.90 5.40 3.08
CA GLU A 124 -7.97 5.89 2.22
C GLU A 124 -8.65 4.76 1.43
N LYS A 125 -7.86 3.96 0.71
CA LYS A 125 -8.39 2.85 -0.12
C LYS A 125 -9.08 1.77 0.70
N ASN A 126 -8.76 1.66 1.97
CA ASN A 126 -9.29 0.64 2.87
C ASN A 126 -10.13 1.23 4.02
N ALA A 127 -10.56 2.49 3.93
CA ALA A 127 -11.19 3.23 5.03
C ALA A 127 -12.39 2.48 5.63
N LEU A 128 -13.23 1.88 4.78
CA LEU A 128 -14.36 1.07 5.23
C LEU A 128 -13.90 -0.08 6.13
N THR A 129 -12.88 -0.84 5.72
CA THR A 129 -12.33 -1.95 6.51
C THR A 129 -11.74 -1.46 7.83
N PHE A 130 -11.04 -0.34 7.85
CA PHE A 130 -10.52 0.22 9.11
C PHE A 130 -11.65 0.63 10.06
N ILE A 131 -12.70 1.28 9.54
CA ILE A 131 -13.85 1.73 10.33
C ILE A 131 -14.66 0.53 10.86
N THR A 132 -14.99 -0.45 10.01
CA THR A 132 -15.83 -1.60 10.41
C THR A 132 -15.14 -2.56 11.39
N ASN A 133 -13.82 -2.45 11.53
CA ASN A 133 -13.03 -3.20 12.51
C ASN A 133 -12.63 -2.34 13.72
N ASP A 134 -13.25 -1.17 13.89
CA ASP A 134 -13.01 -0.25 15.01
C ASP A 134 -11.53 0.18 15.16
N LEU A 135 -10.78 0.21 14.06
CA LEU A 135 -9.38 0.63 14.06
C LEU A 135 -9.24 2.15 13.96
N ILE A 136 -10.17 2.80 13.26
CA ILE A 136 -10.25 4.26 13.14
C ILE A 136 -11.71 4.72 13.21
N THR A 137 -11.92 6.00 13.50
CA THR A 137 -13.26 6.61 13.43
C THR A 137 -13.54 7.14 12.01
N PRO A 138 -14.83 7.31 11.64
CA PRO A 138 -15.17 7.99 10.39
C PRO A 138 -14.64 9.42 10.30
N GLN A 139 -14.47 10.09 11.45
CA GLN A 139 -13.89 11.43 11.51
C GLN A 139 -12.40 11.39 11.18
N PHE A 140 -11.65 10.44 11.75
CA PHE A 140 -10.24 10.24 11.42
C PHE A 140 -10.03 9.89 9.94
N ALA A 141 -10.94 9.11 9.34
CA ALA A 141 -10.88 8.83 7.91
C ALA A 141 -11.01 10.10 7.04
N LYS A 142 -11.76 11.12 7.49
CA LYS A 142 -11.80 12.42 6.80
C LYS A 142 -10.51 13.21 6.97
N GLU A 143 -9.92 13.17 8.17
CA GLU A 143 -8.63 13.82 8.45
C GLU A 143 -7.51 13.23 7.58
N VAL A 144 -7.52 11.90 7.36
CA VAL A 144 -6.60 11.23 6.42
C VAL A 144 -6.76 11.78 5.00
N LEU A 145 -8.00 11.95 4.51
CA LEU A 145 -8.27 12.52 3.18
C LEU A 145 -7.79 13.97 3.04
N GLU A 146 -7.86 14.76 4.11
CA GLU A 146 -7.35 16.13 4.13
C GLU A 146 -5.83 16.16 4.14
N MET A 147 -5.21 15.32 4.98
CA MET A 147 -3.76 15.19 5.08
C MET A 147 -3.14 14.70 3.77
N SER A 148 -3.73 13.72 3.10
CA SER A 148 -3.26 13.22 1.80
C SER A 148 -3.21 14.31 0.74
N ARG A 149 -4.23 15.18 0.70
CA ARG A 149 -4.25 16.34 -0.21
C ARG A 149 -3.16 17.35 0.14
N GLU A 150 -2.89 17.56 1.42
CA GLU A 150 -1.79 18.43 1.86
C GLU A 150 -0.43 17.86 1.46
N VAL A 151 -0.18 16.57 1.71
CA VAL A 151 1.06 15.90 1.33
C VAL A 151 1.24 15.94 -0.20
N CYS A 152 0.18 15.68 -0.98
CA CYS A 152 0.21 15.82 -2.44
C CYS A 152 0.56 17.25 -2.88
N ARG A 153 -0.01 18.27 -2.22
CA ARG A 153 0.30 19.68 -2.49
C ARG A 153 1.77 20.00 -2.19
N SER A 154 2.31 19.45 -1.10
CA SER A 154 3.72 19.63 -0.72
C SER A 154 4.69 18.92 -1.67
N LEU A 155 4.30 17.76 -2.21
CA LEU A 155 5.10 17.00 -3.18
C LEU A 155 5.02 17.56 -4.59
N GLY A 156 3.95 18.28 -4.94
CA GLY A 156 3.71 18.82 -6.29
C GLY A 156 4.90 19.57 -6.89
N PRO A 157 5.53 20.52 -6.17
CA PRO A 157 6.74 21.21 -6.63
C PRO A 157 7.95 20.29 -6.92
N HIS A 158 7.99 19.09 -6.32
CA HIS A 158 9.07 18.13 -6.47
C HIS A 158 8.76 17.00 -7.47
N ALA A 159 7.56 16.97 -8.04
CA ALA A 159 7.09 15.85 -8.86
C ALA A 159 8.02 15.53 -10.05
N LEU A 160 8.48 16.55 -10.78
CA LEU A 160 9.40 16.35 -11.90
C LEU A 160 10.74 15.79 -11.43
N ALA A 161 11.35 16.38 -10.40
CA ALA A 161 12.63 15.91 -9.86
C ALA A 161 12.55 14.46 -9.32
N LEU A 162 11.40 14.07 -8.75
CA LEU A 162 11.15 12.70 -8.32
C LEU A 162 11.03 11.73 -9.49
N CYS A 163 10.39 12.13 -10.59
CA CYS A 163 10.35 11.33 -11.82
C CYS A 163 11.74 11.22 -12.46
N ASP A 164 12.48 12.33 -12.54
CA ASP A 164 13.82 12.38 -13.13
C ASP A 164 14.82 11.50 -12.36
N ALA A 165 14.61 11.32 -11.04
CA ALA A 165 15.44 10.45 -10.20
C ALA A 165 15.41 8.97 -10.60
N PHE A 166 14.42 8.51 -11.37
CA PHE A 166 14.43 7.17 -11.96
C PHE A 166 15.47 7.02 -13.08
N ALA A 167 16.01 8.12 -13.60
CA ALA A 167 17.02 8.15 -14.66
C ALA A 167 16.63 7.32 -15.90
N ILE A 168 15.34 7.32 -16.25
CA ILE A 168 14.82 6.68 -17.45
C ILE A 168 15.09 7.60 -18.64
N SER A 169 15.87 7.13 -19.62
CA SER A 169 16.15 7.93 -20.82
C SER A 169 14.91 8.08 -21.72
N ASP A 170 14.87 9.14 -22.53
CA ASP A 170 13.82 9.39 -23.53
C ASP A 170 13.61 8.18 -24.45
N SER A 171 14.70 7.53 -24.86
CA SER A 171 14.67 6.32 -25.68
C SER A 171 13.97 5.15 -24.99
N MET A 172 14.09 5.03 -23.66
CA MET A 172 13.39 4.01 -22.88
C MET A 172 11.93 4.37 -22.63
N LEU A 173 11.61 5.66 -22.50
CA LEU A 173 10.22 6.12 -22.33
C LEU A 173 9.41 5.86 -23.60
N SER A 174 9.98 6.15 -24.78
CA SER A 174 9.32 6.00 -26.08
C SER A 174 7.87 6.50 -26.05
N ALA A 175 7.65 7.69 -25.46
CA ALA A 175 6.32 8.25 -25.22
C ALA A 175 6.31 9.76 -25.50
N PRO A 176 5.68 10.24 -26.59
CA PRO A 176 5.67 11.65 -26.97
C PRO A 176 5.08 12.57 -25.91
N ILE A 177 4.11 12.07 -25.13
CA ILE A 177 3.50 12.81 -24.01
C ILE A 177 4.51 13.13 -22.89
N ALA A 178 5.62 12.40 -22.83
CA ALA A 178 6.70 12.60 -21.86
C ALA A 178 7.88 13.39 -22.47
N LEU A 179 7.80 13.74 -23.77
CA LEU A 179 8.80 14.48 -24.54
C LEU A 179 8.15 15.80 -25.04
N ASP A 180 8.56 16.28 -26.22
CA ASP A 180 7.92 17.44 -26.84
C ASP A 180 6.58 17.06 -27.50
N TRP A 181 5.54 16.98 -26.66
CA TRP A 181 4.17 16.71 -27.10
C TRP A 181 3.66 17.75 -28.09
N VAL A 182 4.11 19.00 -28.00
CA VAL A 182 3.64 20.07 -28.88
C VAL A 182 4.23 19.86 -30.28
N ASP A 183 5.55 19.65 -30.37
CA ASP A 183 6.24 19.38 -31.63
C ASP A 183 5.73 18.09 -32.30
N TYR A 184 5.54 17.02 -31.53
CA TYR A 184 4.99 15.76 -32.03
C TYR A 184 3.61 15.94 -32.69
N ASN A 185 2.76 16.85 -32.22
CA ASN A 185 1.43 17.06 -32.80
C ASN A 185 1.41 18.14 -33.91
N VAL A 186 2.57 18.63 -34.37
CA VAL A 186 2.65 19.56 -35.52
C VAL A 186 2.28 18.84 -36.83
N THR A 187 2.50 17.53 -36.92
CA THR A 187 2.15 16.68 -38.06
C THR A 187 1.28 15.49 -37.63
N ASP A 188 0.49 14.95 -38.56
CA ASP A 188 -0.29 13.73 -38.31
C ASP A 188 0.65 12.52 -38.34
N ASN A 189 1.17 12.16 -37.16
CA ASN A 189 2.13 11.07 -37.01
C ASN A 189 1.47 9.69 -36.96
N GLN A 190 0.13 9.58 -37.10
CA GLN A 190 -0.63 8.30 -37.10
C GLN A 190 -0.34 7.37 -35.89
N GLY A 191 0.25 7.91 -34.81
CA GLY A 191 0.66 7.15 -33.62
C GLY A 191 2.05 6.50 -33.71
N GLU A 192 2.84 6.78 -34.73
CA GLU A 192 4.22 6.28 -34.88
C GLU A 192 5.24 7.17 -34.16
N LEU A 193 6.30 6.53 -33.66
CA LEU A 193 7.47 7.18 -33.04
C LEU A 193 8.63 7.01 -34.02
N ASP A 194 9.26 8.12 -34.41
CA ASP A 194 10.47 8.12 -35.27
C ASP A 194 11.71 7.53 -34.55
#